data_AF-A0A3D2N0Z4-F1
#
_entry.id   AF-A0A3D2N0Z4-F1
#
_cell.length_a   1.000
_cell.length_b   1.000
_cell.length_c   1.000
_cell.angle_alpha   90.00
_cell.angle_beta   90.00
_cell.angle_gamma   90.00
#
_symmetry.space_group_name_H-M   'P 1'
#
loop_
_entity.id
_entity.type
_entity.pdbx_description
1 polymer ?
#
loop_
_entity_poly.entity_id
_entity_poly.type
_entity_poly.pdbx_seq_one_letter_code
_entity_poly.pdbx_strand_id
1 'polypeptide(L)'
;MYKYSDSNFEKVGICDCFATKLKHDENSLTLEFEEGFFILTENSSKWQSTGMSEVTFYMNDTERDISIELLTFPRGGGDVILTEMPLQKLEHLMQNGAKLEIFGENKENDSYLFEGAVYYSGMTGTQNCQIKITAKKITYRWNEIMVI
;
A
#
# COMPACT_ATOMS: atom_id res chain seq x y z
N MET A 1 7.90 1.29 -19.00
CA MET A 1 7.22 -0.02 -19.14
C MET A 1 7.93 -0.97 -18.19
N TYR A 2 7.21 -1.61 -17.27
CA TYR A 2 7.80 -2.54 -16.29
C TYR A 2 8.33 -3.80 -16.99
N LYS A 3 9.45 -4.34 -16.52
CA LYS A 3 10.08 -5.54 -17.11
C LYS A 3 9.38 -6.84 -16.68
N TYR A 4 8.86 -6.87 -15.46
CA TYR A 4 8.21 -8.03 -14.86
C TYR A 4 6.76 -7.69 -14.49
N SER A 5 5.87 -8.67 -14.62
CA SER A 5 4.46 -8.58 -14.22
C SER A 5 3.99 -9.95 -13.74
N ASP A 6 3.39 -10.02 -12.56
CA ASP A 6 2.87 -11.26 -12.00
C ASP A 6 1.56 -11.01 -11.23
N SER A 7 0.65 -11.99 -11.25
CA SER A 7 -0.64 -11.96 -10.53
C SER A 7 -0.83 -13.15 -9.58
N ASN A 8 0.13 -14.07 -9.52
CA ASN A 8 0.05 -15.30 -8.73
C ASN A 8 1.25 -15.47 -7.78
N PHE A 9 1.87 -14.35 -7.39
CA PHE A 9 3.05 -14.42 -6.54
C PHE A 9 2.63 -14.77 -5.10
N GLU A 10 2.83 -16.03 -4.71
CA GLU A 10 2.35 -16.56 -3.43
C GLU A 10 3.02 -15.92 -2.20
N LYS A 11 4.08 -15.12 -2.39
CA LYS A 11 4.90 -14.54 -1.30
C LYS A 11 5.42 -13.11 -1.58
N VAL A 12 4.62 -12.26 -2.24
CA VAL A 12 4.88 -10.81 -2.15
C VAL A 12 4.24 -10.33 -0.85
N GLY A 13 5.06 -9.82 0.07
CA GLY A 13 4.61 -9.01 1.18
C GLY A 13 4.99 -7.57 0.89
N ILE A 14 4.01 -6.67 0.88
CA ILE A 14 4.25 -5.24 0.77
C ILE A 14 4.54 -4.73 2.18
N CYS A 15 5.82 -4.69 2.56
CA CYS A 15 6.24 -4.10 3.83
C CYS A 15 7.50 -3.26 3.66
N ASP A 16 7.74 -2.38 4.61
CA ASP A 16 8.85 -1.44 4.67
C ASP A 16 9.06 -0.65 3.37
N CYS A 17 7.97 -0.14 2.80
CA CYS A 17 8.00 0.58 1.52
C CYS A 17 7.11 1.83 1.51
N PHE A 18 7.43 2.75 0.59
CA PHE A 18 6.71 4.01 0.43
C PHE A 18 6.00 4.05 -0.92
N ALA A 19 4.67 3.97 -0.89
CA ALA A 19 3.87 4.36 -2.04
C ALA A 19 3.95 5.89 -2.18
N THR A 20 4.32 6.32 -3.38
CA THR A 20 4.56 7.73 -3.72
C THR A 20 3.47 8.30 -4.62
N LYS A 21 2.73 7.42 -5.31
CA LYS A 21 1.55 7.80 -6.07
C LYS A 21 0.45 6.77 -5.86
N LEU A 22 -0.76 7.27 -5.96
CA LEU A 22 -1.98 6.51 -5.96
C LEU A 22 -2.79 6.93 -7.18
N LYS A 23 -3.32 5.94 -7.89
CA LYS A 23 -4.26 6.13 -9.00
C LYS A 23 -5.46 5.24 -8.74
N HIS A 24 -6.65 5.74 -8.94
CA HIS A 24 -7.84 4.92 -8.86
C HIS A 24 -8.78 5.18 -10.04
N ASP A 25 -9.54 4.15 -10.39
CA ASP A 25 -10.71 4.23 -11.27
C ASP A 25 -11.89 3.52 -10.60
N GLU A 26 -12.99 3.26 -11.33
CA GLU A 26 -14.19 2.64 -10.77
C GLU A 26 -13.92 1.22 -10.19
N ASN A 27 -12.91 0.51 -10.71
CA ASN A 27 -12.71 -0.92 -10.47
C ASN A 27 -11.29 -1.29 -10.06
N SER A 28 -10.41 -0.31 -9.88
CA SER A 28 -9.02 -0.56 -9.54
C SER A 28 -8.38 0.54 -8.72
N LEU A 29 -7.41 0.13 -7.91
CA LEU A 29 -6.51 1.00 -7.17
C LEU A 29 -5.08 0.58 -7.52
N THR A 30 -4.25 1.53 -7.93
CA THR A 30 -2.82 1.31 -8.18
C THR A 30 -1.97 2.17 -7.26
N LEU A 31 -1.05 1.52 -6.56
CA LEU A 31 0.01 2.16 -5.77
C LEU A 31 1.33 2.06 -6.52
N GLU A 32 2.04 3.17 -6.68
CA GLU A 32 3.38 3.21 -7.27
C GLU A 32 4.45 3.46 -6.20
N PHE A 33 5.52 2.68 -6.26
CA PHE A 33 6.64 2.72 -5.32
C PHE A 33 7.91 3.10 -6.10
N GLU A 34 8.48 4.27 -5.81
CA GLU A 34 9.70 4.76 -6.50
C GLU A 34 10.92 3.90 -6.16
N GLU A 35 11.04 3.45 -4.91
CA GLU A 35 12.14 2.60 -4.42
C GLU A 35 11.80 1.11 -4.48
N GLY A 36 10.55 0.78 -4.81
CA GLY A 36 10.06 -0.58 -4.83
C GLY A 36 9.48 -1.08 -3.53
N PHE A 37 9.18 -2.38 -3.52
CA PHE A 37 8.85 -3.17 -2.34
C PHE A 37 9.75 -4.41 -2.27
N PHE A 38 9.79 -5.07 -1.11
CA PHE A 38 10.52 -6.31 -0.94
C PHE A 38 9.67 -7.52 -1.35
N ILE A 39 10.29 -8.51 -1.97
CA ILE A 39 9.64 -9.78 -2.35
C ILE A 39 10.44 -10.95 -1.83
N LEU A 40 9.74 -12.03 -1.48
CA LEU A 40 10.35 -13.33 -1.21
C LEU A 40 9.93 -14.29 -2.31
N THR A 41 10.89 -14.78 -3.08
CA THR A 41 10.61 -15.71 -4.19
C THR A 41 10.78 -17.15 -3.71
N GLU A 42 10.08 -18.11 -4.32
CA GLU A 42 10.13 -19.54 -3.89
C GLU A 42 11.55 -20.12 -3.88
N ASN A 43 12.43 -19.59 -4.73
CA ASN A 43 13.81 -20.03 -4.88
C ASN A 43 14.81 -19.26 -4.01
N SER A 44 14.35 -18.31 -3.19
CA SER A 44 15.19 -17.47 -2.35
C SER A 44 14.75 -17.53 -0.90
N SER A 45 15.71 -17.79 0.00
CA SER A 45 15.52 -17.59 1.45
C SER A 45 15.78 -16.14 1.89
N LYS A 46 16.08 -15.25 0.95
CA LYS A 46 16.39 -13.84 1.18
C LYS A 46 15.36 -12.94 0.52
N TRP A 47 15.04 -11.84 1.19
CA TRP A 47 14.28 -10.74 0.63
C TRP A 47 15.02 -10.13 -0.57
N GLN A 48 14.27 -9.76 -1.59
CA GLN A 48 14.78 -9.15 -2.81
C GLN A 48 14.07 -7.82 -3.02
N SER A 49 14.82 -6.76 -3.31
CA SER A 49 14.23 -5.47 -3.70
C SER A 49 13.85 -5.49 -5.18
N THR A 50 12.72 -4.85 -5.47
CA THR A 50 12.13 -4.81 -6.82
C THR A 50 12.54 -3.60 -7.66
N GLY A 51 13.21 -2.61 -7.04
CA GLY A 51 13.34 -1.26 -7.60
C GLY A 51 11.97 -0.66 -7.92
N MET A 52 11.91 0.40 -8.74
CA MET A 52 10.64 1.04 -9.09
C MET A 52 9.56 0.02 -9.51
N SER A 53 8.43 0.03 -8.80
CA SER A 53 7.39 -0.98 -8.90
C SER A 53 5.98 -0.39 -8.76
N GLU A 54 4.96 -1.17 -9.09
CA GLU A 54 3.56 -0.84 -8.84
C GLU A 54 2.77 -2.08 -8.44
N VAL A 55 1.70 -1.84 -7.68
CA VAL A 55 0.71 -2.86 -7.31
C VAL A 55 -0.67 -2.35 -7.66
N THR A 56 -1.39 -3.12 -8.48
CA THR A 56 -2.77 -2.85 -8.85
C THR A 56 -3.72 -3.87 -8.22
N PHE A 57 -4.67 -3.38 -7.45
CA PHE A 57 -5.79 -4.13 -6.89
C PHE A 57 -7.01 -3.97 -7.81
N TYR A 58 -7.62 -5.07 -8.23
CA TYR A 58 -8.83 -5.09 -9.05
C TYR A 58 -10.03 -5.55 -8.20
N MET A 59 -11.08 -4.73 -8.19
CA MET A 59 -12.24 -4.87 -7.33
C MET A 59 -13.55 -4.59 -8.08
N ASN A 60 -14.70 -4.78 -7.43
CA ASN A 60 -15.99 -4.56 -8.09
C ASN A 60 -16.40 -3.09 -8.06
N ASP A 61 -16.11 -2.42 -6.95
CA ASP A 61 -16.52 -1.04 -6.69
C ASP A 61 -15.53 -0.43 -5.67
N THR A 62 -14.69 0.51 -6.11
CA THR A 62 -13.68 1.13 -5.26
C THR A 62 -14.27 1.85 -4.04
N GLU A 63 -15.49 2.37 -4.11
CA GLU A 63 -16.11 3.07 -2.98
C GLU A 63 -16.57 2.12 -1.87
N ARG A 64 -16.84 0.85 -2.21
CA ARG A 64 -17.31 -0.16 -1.26
C ARG A 64 -16.20 -1.09 -0.79
N ASP A 65 -15.22 -1.32 -1.66
CA ASP A 65 -14.18 -2.32 -1.47
C ASP A 65 -12.92 -1.73 -0.81
N ILE A 66 -12.84 -0.41 -0.61
CA ILE A 66 -11.73 0.28 0.05
C ILE A 66 -12.23 1.00 1.32
N SER A 67 -11.55 0.79 2.43
CA SER A 67 -11.68 1.60 3.65
C SER A 67 -10.31 2.10 4.09
N ILE A 68 -10.22 3.37 4.47
CA ILE A 68 -9.00 4.00 5.00
C ILE A 68 -9.34 4.64 6.33
N GLU A 69 -8.65 4.26 7.38
CA GLU A 69 -8.85 4.75 8.74
C GLU A 69 -7.56 5.38 9.25
N LEU A 70 -7.64 6.59 9.80
CA LEU A 70 -6.56 7.25 10.52
C LEU A 70 -6.64 6.92 12.01
N LEU A 71 -5.50 6.55 12.61
CA LEU A 71 -5.39 6.13 14.00
C LEU A 71 -4.86 7.25 14.88
N THR A 72 -5.70 7.79 15.76
CA THR A 72 -5.28 8.80 16.75
C THR A 72 -5.11 8.18 18.13
N PHE A 73 -3.92 8.35 18.72
CA PHE A 73 -3.57 7.86 20.06
C PHE A 73 -3.71 8.99 21.10
N PRO A 74 -4.67 8.92 22.04
CA PRO A 74 -4.87 9.95 23.04
C PRO A 74 -3.66 10.10 23.99
N ARG A 75 -3.26 11.35 24.26
CA ARG A 75 -2.21 11.68 25.25
C ARG A 75 -2.74 11.49 26.67
N GLY A 76 -2.67 10.27 27.18
CA GLY A 76 -3.16 9.93 28.53
C GLY A 76 -3.51 8.47 28.74
N GLY A 77 -3.44 7.64 27.69
CA GLY A 77 -3.99 6.30 27.70
C GLY A 77 -5.50 6.34 27.44
N GLY A 78 -6.00 5.32 26.74
CA GLY A 78 -7.36 5.26 26.24
C GLY A 78 -7.44 4.51 24.92
N ASP A 79 -8.65 4.29 24.43
CA ASP A 79 -8.87 3.58 23.17
C ASP A 79 -8.38 4.41 21.98
N VAL A 80 -7.87 3.72 20.96
CA VAL A 80 -7.47 4.33 19.68
C VAL A 80 -8.71 4.88 19.00
N ILE A 81 -8.65 6.14 18.56
CA ILE A 81 -9.74 6.77 17.80
C ILE A 81 -9.49 6.54 16.32
N LEU A 82 -10.45 5.90 15.65
CA LEU A 82 -10.44 5.66 14.21
C LEU A 82 -11.24 6.77 13.50
N THR A 83 -10.62 7.41 12.52
CA THR A 83 -11.27 8.43 11.68
C THR A 83 -11.18 8.02 10.23
N GLU A 84 -12.33 7.85 9.58
CA GLU A 84 -12.38 7.52 8.16
C GLU A 84 -11.77 8.64 7.29
N MET A 85 -10.97 8.25 6.31
CA MET A 85 -10.45 9.12 5.27
C MET A 85 -11.03 8.67 3.92
N PRO A 86 -11.72 9.56 3.18
CA PRO A 86 -12.12 9.26 1.82
C PRO A 86 -10.92 8.97 0.92
N LEU A 87 -11.02 7.99 0.03
CA LEU A 87 -9.96 7.63 -0.91
C LEU A 87 -9.47 8.83 -1.74
N GLN A 88 -10.39 9.67 -2.19
CA GLN A 88 -10.09 10.87 -2.98
C GLN A 88 -9.25 11.89 -2.18
N LYS A 89 -9.42 11.92 -0.85
CA LYS A 89 -8.58 12.76 0.02
C LYS A 89 -7.16 12.22 0.10
N LEU A 90 -6.98 10.90 0.25
CA LEU A 90 -5.65 10.30 0.24
C LEU A 90 -4.96 10.52 -1.11
N GLU A 91 -5.68 10.32 -2.21
CA GLU A 91 -5.19 10.57 -3.56
C GLU A 91 -4.70 12.02 -3.72
N HIS A 92 -5.53 12.99 -3.33
CA HIS A 92 -5.18 14.40 -3.39
C HIS A 92 -3.94 14.72 -2.55
N LEU A 93 -3.81 14.14 -1.35
CA LEU A 93 -2.61 14.32 -0.52
C LEU A 93 -1.36 13.80 -1.23
N MET A 94 -1.43 12.60 -1.82
CA MET A 94 -0.29 11.98 -2.51
C MET A 94 0.09 12.75 -3.79
N GLN A 95 -0.89 13.27 -4.53
CA GLN A 95 -0.64 14.18 -5.66
C GLN A 95 0.10 15.46 -5.25
N ASN A 96 -0.06 15.89 -4.00
CA ASN A 96 0.65 17.05 -3.40
C ASN A 96 1.92 16.63 -2.64
N GLY A 97 2.45 15.45 -2.92
CA GLY A 97 3.75 14.98 -2.41
C GLY A 97 3.70 14.26 -1.06
N ALA A 98 2.52 13.98 -0.51
CA ALA A 98 2.44 13.06 0.61
C ALA A 98 2.87 11.65 0.17
N LYS A 99 3.43 10.87 1.10
CA LYS A 99 3.79 9.47 0.88
C LYS A 99 3.01 8.58 1.83
N LEU A 100 2.70 7.37 1.40
CA LEU A 100 2.10 6.34 2.23
C LEU A 100 3.16 5.30 2.52
N GLU A 101 3.60 5.22 3.78
CA GLU A 101 4.43 4.12 4.27
C GLU A 101 3.54 2.92 4.57
N ILE A 102 3.96 1.75 4.11
CA ILE A 102 3.35 0.46 4.45
C ILE A 102 4.42 -0.34 5.19
N PHE A 103 4.18 -0.63 6.47
CA PHE A 103 5.09 -1.42 7.30
C PHE A 103 4.48 -2.77 7.72
N GLY A 104 3.17 -2.96 7.55
CA GLY A 104 2.50 -4.22 7.84
C GLY A 104 1.46 -4.58 6.78
N GLU A 105 1.35 -5.87 6.48
CA GLU A 105 0.30 -6.43 5.64
C GLU A 105 -0.27 -7.69 6.30
N ASN A 106 -1.59 -7.79 6.32
CA ASN A 106 -2.31 -9.01 6.67
C ASN A 106 -3.32 -9.33 5.57
N LYS A 107 -3.28 -10.57 5.06
CA LYS A 107 -4.14 -11.05 3.99
C LYS A 107 -5.05 -12.16 4.52
N GLU A 108 -6.35 -11.98 4.33
CA GLU A 108 -7.38 -12.97 4.65
C GLU A 108 -8.38 -13.08 3.51
N ASN A 109 -8.42 -14.23 2.83
CA ASN A 109 -9.23 -14.45 1.62
C ASN A 109 -8.96 -13.38 0.54
N ASP A 110 -10.01 -12.66 0.11
CA ASP A 110 -9.94 -11.57 -0.86
C ASP A 110 -9.70 -10.20 -0.19
N SER A 111 -9.44 -10.16 1.12
CA SER A 111 -9.23 -8.93 1.89
C SER A 111 -7.75 -8.74 2.24
N TYR A 112 -7.27 -7.53 2.03
CA TYR A 112 -5.91 -7.07 2.30
C TYR A 112 -5.98 -5.93 3.31
N LEU A 113 -5.33 -6.07 4.45
CA LEU A 113 -5.23 -5.04 5.48
C LEU A 113 -3.79 -4.57 5.54
N PHE A 114 -3.57 -3.31 5.19
CA PHE A 114 -2.28 -2.64 5.29
C PHE A 114 -2.26 -1.76 6.52
N GLU A 115 -1.19 -1.90 7.30
CA GLU A 115 -0.85 -1.02 8.40
C GLU A 115 0.28 -0.09 7.94
N GLY A 116 0.10 1.20 8.18
CA GLY A 116 0.97 2.19 7.60
C GLY A 116 0.89 3.56 8.27
N ALA A 117 1.52 4.53 7.62
CA ALA A 117 1.45 5.92 8.01
C ALA A 117 1.49 6.84 6.78
N VAL A 118 0.70 7.92 6.84
CA VAL A 118 0.73 9.00 5.86
C VAL A 118 1.78 10.03 6.28
N TYR A 119 2.75 10.28 5.41
CA TYR A 119 3.79 11.29 5.55
C TYR A 119 3.39 12.53 4.76
N TYR A 120 3.03 13.61 5.44
CA TYR A 120 2.60 14.84 4.78
C TYR A 120 3.78 15.65 4.27
N SER A 121 3.74 16.07 3.00
CA SER A 121 4.78 16.92 2.42
C SER A 121 4.90 18.24 3.20
N GLY A 122 6.13 18.59 3.60
CA GLY A 122 6.43 19.87 4.25
C GLY A 122 5.93 20.01 5.70
N MET A 123 5.35 18.95 6.30
CA MET A 123 4.94 18.96 7.70
C MET A 123 5.84 18.03 8.52
N THR A 124 6.19 18.45 9.74
CA THR A 124 6.82 17.57 10.73
C THR A 124 5.74 16.71 11.38
N GLY A 125 5.21 15.73 10.66
CA GLY A 125 4.19 14.85 11.19
C GLY A 125 3.87 13.69 10.26
N THR A 126 3.73 12.52 10.87
CA THR A 126 3.12 11.34 10.27
C THR A 126 1.79 11.07 10.95
N GLN A 127 0.87 10.43 10.24
CA GLN A 127 -0.39 9.97 10.80
C GLN A 127 -0.54 8.49 10.50
N ASN A 128 -0.55 7.66 11.55
CA ASN A 128 -0.78 6.22 11.41
C ASN A 128 -2.14 5.98 10.78
N CYS A 129 -2.20 4.98 9.90
CA CYS A 129 -3.41 4.60 9.19
C CYS A 129 -3.51 3.08 9.01
N GLN A 130 -4.74 2.62 8.78
CA GLN A 130 -5.05 1.29 8.30
C GLN A 130 -5.81 1.42 6.97
N ILE A 131 -5.42 0.62 5.99
CA ILE A 131 -6.06 0.57 4.67
C ILE A 131 -6.53 -0.85 4.43
N LYS A 132 -7.84 -1.01 4.33
CA LYS A 132 -8.46 -2.28 3.96
C LYS A 132 -8.89 -2.25 2.50
N ILE A 133 -8.48 -3.24 1.73
CA ILE A 133 -8.84 -3.40 0.32
C ILE A 133 -9.42 -4.80 0.12
N THR A 134 -10.62 -4.89 -0.45
CA THR A 134 -11.21 -6.17 -0.89
C THR A 134 -11.03 -6.30 -2.39
N ALA A 135 -10.16 -7.21 -2.84
CA ALA A 135 -9.79 -7.32 -4.24
C ALA A 135 -9.85 -8.77 -4.73
N LYS A 136 -10.45 -8.97 -5.89
CA LYS A 136 -10.55 -10.30 -6.55
C LYS A 136 -9.26 -10.70 -7.25
N LYS A 137 -8.45 -9.72 -7.63
CA LYS A 137 -7.19 -9.93 -8.34
C LYS A 137 -6.22 -8.83 -7.95
N ILE A 138 -4.95 -9.20 -7.84
CA ILE A 138 -3.84 -8.26 -7.72
C ILE A 138 -2.89 -8.47 -8.90
N THR A 139 -2.24 -7.41 -9.34
CA THR A 139 -1.11 -7.50 -10.27
C THR A 139 0.04 -6.66 -9.75
N TYR A 140 1.20 -7.31 -9.66
CA TYR A 140 2.46 -6.73 -9.24
C TYR A 140 3.31 -6.51 -10.49
N ARG A 141 3.98 -5.36 -10.58
CA ARG A 141 4.89 -5.04 -11.69
C ARG A 141 6.14 -4.35 -11.16
N TRP A 142 7.30 -4.70 -11.73
CA TRP A 142 8.58 -4.16 -11.28
C TRP A 142 9.65 -4.21 -12.38
N ASN A 143 10.80 -3.58 -12.12
CA ASN A 143 11.89 -3.47 -13.09
C ASN A 143 13.14 -4.30 -12.76
N GLU A 144 13.35 -4.62 -11.49
CA GLU A 144 14.61 -5.17 -11.00
C GLU A 144 14.37 -6.27 -9.97
N ILE A 145 15.35 -7.15 -9.78
CA ILE A 145 15.37 -8.10 -8.68
C ILE A 145 16.78 -8.09 -8.13
N MET A 146 16.96 -7.46 -6.97
CA MET A 146 18.25 -7.36 -6.28
C MET A 146 18.19 -8.14 -4.97
N VAL A 147 19.08 -9.12 -4.80
CA VAL A 147 19.22 -9.86 -3.53
C VAL A 147 19.94 -8.97 -2.52
N ILE A 148 19.35 -8.83 -1.33
CA ILE A 148 19.91 -8.05 -0.22
C ILE A 148 20.48 -9.01 0.85
#